data_AF-A0AAD2FGL5-F1
#
_entry.id   AF-A0AAD2FGL5-F1
#
_cell.length_a   1.000
_cell.length_b   1.000
_cell.length_c   1.000
_cell.angle_alpha   90.00
_cell.angle_beta   90.00
_cell.angle_gamma   90.00
#
_symmetry.space_group_name_H-M   'P 1'
#
loop_
_entity.id
_entity.type
_entity.pdbx_description
1 polymer ?
#
loop_
_entity_poly.entity_id
_entity_poly.type
_entity_poly.pdbx_seq_one_letter_code
_entity_poly.pdbx_strand_id
1 'polypeptide(L)'
;MASPASVSGSDWSGPRPLLPEEILMQKVEIQLQHDKEMRKNQLDSESQDPDKQLGEPDKSIGKSACPTKALHEQERPEETNDGTTSTKSDKYDDSSEMFSCKQSILKRPKGESPTQFVDAQGPWHRLQPPNLLEIEKSLGSSSDVNILDGESSSSKRSESQEVRFHSVQVRMYGQTLSDNPAVSNGAPIQLDWCYNEHPPIDINLYHAGRTTRPIRQLVLSRYYRHKVLMHWYNFTENEIRLANQRAKKTRKQRQQTNMMADVRFMEGCLWSVTRIVKGMFGMQ
;
A
#
# COMPACT_ATOMS: atom_id res chain seq x y z
N MET A 1 1.77 -53.59 -58.25
CA MET A 1 2.73 -52.90 -57.35
C MET A 1 2.93 -51.50 -57.92
N ALA A 2 2.28 -50.50 -57.32
CA ALA A 2 2.33 -49.11 -57.78
C ALA A 2 3.03 -48.27 -56.71
N SER A 3 4.08 -47.55 -57.11
CA SER A 3 4.88 -46.69 -56.24
C SER A 3 4.09 -45.44 -55.81
N PRO A 4 4.19 -45.01 -54.54
CA PRO A 4 3.59 -43.77 -54.09
C PRO A 4 4.37 -42.57 -54.65
N ALA A 5 3.64 -41.63 -55.25
CA ALA A 5 4.18 -40.40 -55.81
C ALA A 5 4.63 -39.46 -54.69
N SER A 6 5.86 -38.96 -54.79
CA SER A 6 6.44 -37.95 -53.92
C SER A 6 5.75 -36.60 -54.16
N VAL A 7 4.92 -36.18 -53.20
CA VAL A 7 4.34 -34.83 -53.16
C VAL A 7 5.45 -33.86 -52.74
N SER A 8 5.97 -33.10 -53.70
CA SER A 8 6.85 -31.95 -53.45
C SER A 8 6.06 -30.88 -52.70
N GLY A 9 6.35 -30.74 -51.41
CA GLY A 9 5.74 -29.76 -50.52
C GLY A 9 5.94 -28.34 -51.04
N SER A 10 4.83 -27.67 -51.30
CA SER A 10 4.72 -26.28 -51.67
C SER A 10 5.32 -25.37 -50.60
N ASP A 11 6.24 -24.52 -51.05
CA ASP A 11 6.96 -23.47 -50.34
C ASP A 11 5.97 -22.44 -49.78
N TRP A 12 5.63 -22.56 -48.48
CA TRP A 12 4.79 -21.59 -47.80
C TRP A 12 5.61 -20.33 -47.47
N SER A 13 5.64 -19.37 -48.40
CA SER A 13 6.22 -18.02 -48.20
C SER A 13 5.33 -17.12 -47.32
N GLY A 14 4.88 -17.64 -46.17
CA GLY A 14 4.17 -16.84 -45.18
C GLY A 14 5.14 -16.09 -44.27
N PRO A 15 4.79 -14.88 -43.77
CA PRO A 15 5.60 -14.19 -42.78
C PRO A 15 5.77 -15.10 -41.56
N ARG A 16 7.04 -15.35 -41.20
CA ARG A 16 7.38 -16.20 -40.06
C ARG A 16 6.75 -15.59 -38.80
N PRO A 17 6.10 -16.40 -37.94
CA PRO A 17 5.60 -15.91 -36.66
C PRO A 17 6.77 -15.35 -35.84
N LEU A 18 6.60 -14.11 -35.38
CA LEU A 18 7.60 -13.40 -34.59
C LEU A 18 7.84 -14.13 -33.26
N LEU A 19 9.10 -14.18 -32.85
CA LEU A 19 9.47 -14.74 -31.55
C LEU A 19 8.95 -13.84 -30.41
N PRO A 20 8.65 -14.39 -29.22
CA PRO A 20 8.18 -13.60 -28.08
C PRO A 20 9.06 -12.39 -27.72
N GLU A 21 10.38 -12.49 -27.95
CA GLU A 21 11.33 -11.39 -27.73
C GLU A 21 11.18 -10.26 -28.75
N GLU A 22 10.88 -10.58 -30.02
CA GLU A 22 10.65 -9.58 -31.07
C GLU A 22 9.35 -8.79 -30.81
N ILE A 23 8.32 -9.48 -30.29
CA ILE A 23 7.05 -8.86 -29.88
C ILE A 23 7.29 -7.87 -28.72
N LEU A 24 8.16 -8.22 -27.76
CA LEU A 24 8.52 -7.33 -26.65
C LEU A 24 9.29 -6.11 -27.15
N MET A 25 10.24 -6.29 -28.07
CA MET A 25 11.00 -5.19 -28.66
C MET A 25 10.10 -4.22 -29.44
N GLN A 26 9.16 -4.73 -30.25
CA GLN A 26 8.19 -3.88 -30.95
C GLN A 26 7.31 -3.10 -29.98
N LYS A 27 6.88 -3.71 -28.86
CA LYS A 27 6.08 -3.01 -27.83
C LYS A 27 6.87 -1.88 -27.16
N VAL A 28 8.15 -2.10 -26.86
CA VAL A 28 9.02 -1.06 -26.29
C VAL A 28 9.20 0.09 -27.28
N GLU A 29 9.40 -0.20 -28.56
CA GLU A 29 9.57 0.82 -29.59
C GLU A 29 8.31 1.66 -29.79
N ILE A 30 7.13 1.03 -29.85
CA ILE A 30 5.84 1.73 -29.93
C ILE A 30 5.63 2.65 -28.71
N GLN A 31 5.94 2.18 -27.50
CA GLN A 31 5.83 3.01 -26.30
C GLN A 31 6.77 4.22 -26.36
N LEU A 32 7.99 4.03 -26.86
CA LEU A 32 9.00 5.07 -26.96
C LEU A 32 8.63 6.14 -28.01
N GLN A 33 7.96 5.74 -29.09
CA GLN A 33 7.40 6.68 -30.06
C GLN A 33 6.25 7.51 -29.48
N HIS A 34 5.34 6.86 -28.74
CA HIS A 34 4.22 7.55 -28.09
C HIS A 34 4.69 8.59 -27.06
N ASP A 35 5.68 8.25 -26.23
CA ASP A 35 6.23 9.18 -25.24
C ASP A 35 6.95 10.38 -25.91
N LYS A 36 7.60 10.15 -27.06
CA LYS A 36 8.20 11.24 -27.86
C LYS A 36 7.16 12.19 -28.42
N GLU A 37 6.03 11.67 -28.88
CA GLU A 37 4.94 12.47 -29.43
C GLU A 37 4.25 13.32 -28.35
N MET A 38 4.04 12.75 -27.15
CA MET A 38 3.50 13.48 -26.00
C MET A 38 4.39 14.65 -25.56
N ARG A 39 5.72 14.49 -25.58
CA ARG A 39 6.65 15.58 -25.28
C ARG A 39 6.64 16.68 -26.34
N LYS A 40 6.50 16.31 -27.62
CA LYS A 40 6.42 17.29 -28.70
C LYS A 40 5.19 18.19 -28.55
N ASN A 41 4.03 17.58 -28.24
CA ASN A 41 2.79 18.33 -28.04
C ASN A 41 2.83 19.26 -26.82
N GLN A 42 3.58 18.92 -25.76
CA GLN A 42 3.77 19.82 -24.62
C GLN A 42 4.58 21.07 -24.98
N LEU A 43 5.66 20.92 -25.73
CA LEU A 43 6.50 22.06 -26.16
C LEU A 43 5.75 23.02 -27.07
N ASP A 44 4.88 22.50 -27.94
CA ASP A 44 4.08 23.33 -28.84
C ASP A 44 2.99 24.14 -28.08
N SER A 45 2.55 23.67 -26.90
CA SER A 45 1.58 24.38 -26.06
C SER A 45 2.19 25.50 -25.20
N GLU A 46 3.49 25.46 -24.94
CA GLU A 46 4.19 26.43 -24.09
C GLU A 46 4.70 27.66 -24.87
N SER A 47 4.63 27.63 -26.21
CA SER A 47 5.02 28.73 -27.11
C SER A 47 3.92 29.79 -27.34
N GLN A 48 2.77 29.71 -26.67
CA GLN A 48 1.76 30.78 -26.74
C GLN A 48 2.08 31.87 -25.72
N ASP A 49 2.86 32.87 -26.15
CA ASP A 49 3.16 34.10 -25.40
C ASP A 49 1.86 34.77 -24.89
N PRO A 50 1.63 34.86 -23.57
CA PRO A 50 0.46 35.53 -23.02
C PRO A 50 0.52 37.07 -23.07
N ASP A 51 1.63 37.66 -23.55
CA ASP A 51 1.93 39.09 -23.44
C ASP A 51 1.21 40.01 -24.45
N LYS A 52 0.14 39.56 -25.11
CA LYS A 52 -0.55 40.36 -26.15
C LYS A 52 -1.96 40.88 -25.84
N GLN A 53 -2.41 40.86 -24.59
CA GLN A 53 -3.68 41.52 -24.21
C GLN A 53 -3.55 42.39 -22.95
N LEU A 54 -2.80 43.49 -23.07
CA LEU A 54 -2.99 44.66 -22.20
C LEU A 54 -4.15 45.50 -22.78
N GLY A 55 -5.37 45.15 -22.37
CA GLY A 55 -6.53 46.04 -22.50
C GLY A 55 -6.46 47.16 -21.46
N GLU A 56 -6.72 48.38 -21.89
CA GLU A 56 -6.66 49.60 -21.09
C GLU A 56 -7.57 49.55 -19.85
N PRO A 57 -7.12 50.03 -18.67
CA PRO A 57 -7.97 50.11 -17.49
C PRO A 57 -8.93 51.29 -17.57
N ASP A 58 -10.21 50.97 -17.77
CA ASP A 58 -11.32 51.93 -17.70
C ASP A 58 -11.47 52.50 -16.28
N LYS A 59 -11.45 53.83 -16.22
CA LYS A 59 -11.70 54.64 -15.01
C LYS A 59 -13.21 54.84 -14.83
N SER A 60 -13.82 54.17 -13.85
CA SER A 60 -15.06 54.65 -13.20
C SER A 60 -15.20 54.01 -11.80
N ILE A 61 -14.87 54.75 -10.73
CA ILE A 61 -15.81 55.46 -9.84
C ILE A 61 -16.93 54.56 -9.30
N GLY A 62 -16.79 54.15 -8.03
CA GLY A 62 -17.85 53.51 -7.26
C GLY A 62 -17.54 53.54 -5.76
N LYS A 63 -17.83 54.69 -5.13
CA LYS A 63 -17.76 54.89 -3.68
C LYS A 63 -18.73 53.92 -2.98
N SER A 64 -18.23 53.16 -2.01
CA SER A 64 -19.08 52.44 -1.05
C SER A 64 -18.37 52.44 0.29
N ALA A 65 -18.86 53.31 1.18
CA ALA A 65 -18.43 53.45 2.55
C ALA A 65 -18.90 52.28 3.40
N CYS A 66 -18.05 51.83 4.34
CA CYS A 66 -18.48 51.23 5.59
C CYS A 66 -17.37 51.33 6.66
N PRO A 67 -17.73 51.31 7.96
CA PRO A 67 -17.22 52.25 8.94
C PRO A 67 -16.06 51.73 9.78
N THR A 68 -15.16 52.66 10.12
CA THR A 68 -14.17 52.57 11.19
C THR A 68 -14.86 52.40 12.54
N LYS A 69 -14.48 51.36 13.28
CA LYS A 69 -14.61 51.32 14.74
C LYS A 69 -13.23 51.42 15.37
N ALA A 70 -13.17 52.34 16.31
CA ALA A 70 -12.01 52.91 16.94
C ALA A 70 -11.55 52.09 18.16
N LEU A 71 -10.23 52.14 18.37
CA LEU A 71 -9.52 52.30 19.65
C LEU A 71 -9.77 51.28 20.77
N HIS A 72 -8.76 50.45 21.01
CA HIS A 72 -8.20 50.34 22.36
C HIS A 72 -6.69 50.08 22.28
N GLU A 73 -5.95 51.16 22.42
CA GLU A 73 -4.51 51.26 22.45
C GLU A 73 -4.08 51.14 23.92
N GLN A 74 -3.33 50.10 24.25
CA GLN A 74 -2.76 49.94 25.58
C GLN A 74 -1.25 49.75 25.41
N GLU A 75 -0.53 50.77 25.85
CA GLU A 75 0.91 50.96 25.76
C GLU A 75 1.68 49.78 26.39
N ARG A 76 2.75 49.34 25.72
CA ARG A 76 3.74 48.42 26.29
C ARG A 76 5.13 49.02 26.08
N PRO A 77 5.93 49.17 27.14
CA PRO A 77 7.21 49.88 27.07
C PRO A 77 8.30 49.06 26.38
N GLU A 78 9.19 49.80 25.74
CA GLU A 78 10.44 49.32 25.15
C GLU A 78 11.42 48.89 26.25
N GLU A 79 11.96 47.68 26.11
CA GLU A 79 13.23 47.30 26.73
C GLU A 79 14.13 46.69 25.67
N THR A 80 15.19 47.44 25.35
CA THR A 80 16.40 46.96 24.70
C THR A 80 17.10 45.95 25.61
N ASN A 81 17.43 44.76 25.11
CA ASN A 81 18.53 43.99 25.66
C ASN A 81 19.17 43.06 24.62
N ASP A 82 20.49 43.18 24.57
CA ASP A 82 21.43 42.55 23.66
C ASP A 82 21.55 41.04 23.84
N GLY A 83 21.89 40.39 22.72
CA GLY A 83 22.80 39.24 22.66
C GLY A 83 22.46 38.02 23.50
N THR A 84 21.81 37.01 22.90
CA THR A 84 21.96 35.62 23.34
C THR A 84 21.78 34.65 22.18
N THR A 85 22.59 33.60 22.22
CA THR A 85 22.91 32.59 21.22
C THR A 85 21.71 31.84 20.61
N SER A 86 21.78 31.68 19.29
CA SER A 86 20.92 30.81 18.47
C SER A 86 21.07 29.35 18.91
N THR A 87 20.13 28.88 19.71
CA THR A 87 19.81 27.46 19.86
C THR A 87 18.39 27.24 19.36
N LYS A 88 18.27 26.67 18.15
CA LYS A 88 17.01 26.17 17.61
C LYS A 88 16.47 25.08 18.54
N SER A 89 15.63 25.48 19.48
CA SER A 89 14.77 24.58 20.23
C SER A 89 13.49 24.39 19.42
N ASP A 90 13.34 23.22 18.81
CA ASP A 90 12.06 22.77 18.28
C ASP A 90 11.10 22.59 19.46
N LYS A 91 10.42 23.68 19.86
CA LYS A 91 9.25 23.63 20.74
C LYS A 91 8.13 22.92 19.98
N TYR A 92 8.08 21.60 20.11
CA TYR A 92 6.81 20.89 20.00
C TYR A 92 6.08 21.13 21.32
N ASP A 93 5.04 21.96 21.27
CA ASP A 93 4.03 22.03 22.32
C ASP A 93 3.44 20.63 22.50
N ASP A 94 4.00 19.88 23.45
CA ASP A 94 3.41 18.70 24.07
C ASP A 94 2.32 19.19 25.02
N SER A 95 1.34 19.90 24.47
CA SER A 95 0.05 20.07 25.13
C SER A 95 -0.58 18.69 25.14
N SER A 96 -0.26 17.97 26.21
CA SER A 96 -0.97 16.83 26.75
C SER A 96 -2.41 17.27 27.08
N GLU A 97 -3.18 17.62 26.05
CA GLU A 97 -4.61 17.45 26.11
C GLU A 97 -4.83 15.95 26.26
N MET A 98 -5.26 15.61 27.46
CA MET A 98 -5.81 14.34 27.85
C MET A 98 -7.03 14.07 26.94
N PHE A 99 -6.79 13.66 25.70
CA PHE A 99 -7.83 13.23 24.79
C PHE A 99 -8.36 11.91 25.33
N SER A 100 -9.33 12.03 26.24
CA SER A 100 -10.35 11.03 26.48
C SER A 100 -10.77 10.51 25.13
N CYS A 101 -10.40 9.26 24.85
CA CYS A 101 -10.83 8.50 23.69
C CYS A 101 -12.33 8.24 23.83
N LYS A 102 -13.12 9.31 23.69
CA LYS A 102 -14.48 9.19 23.23
C LYS A 102 -14.33 8.73 21.79
N GLN A 103 -14.58 7.45 21.57
CA GLN A 103 -14.90 6.90 20.26
C GLN A 103 -16.04 7.75 19.70
N SER A 104 -15.68 8.83 19.02
CA SER A 104 -16.58 9.54 18.14
C SER A 104 -16.73 8.60 16.95
N ILE A 105 -17.71 7.72 17.05
CA ILE A 105 -18.49 7.28 15.91
C ILE A 105 -18.74 8.57 15.13
N LEU A 106 -18.02 8.75 14.02
CA LEU A 106 -18.23 9.83 13.07
C LEU A 106 -19.71 9.77 12.70
N LYS A 107 -20.51 10.60 13.36
CA LYS A 107 -21.89 10.87 12.97
C LYS A 107 -21.75 11.54 11.61
N ARG A 108 -21.89 10.74 10.55
CA ARG A 108 -22.08 11.25 9.19
C ARG A 108 -23.16 12.34 9.27
N PRO A 109 -22.95 13.51 8.64
CA PRO A 109 -23.99 14.53 8.58
C PRO A 109 -25.26 13.89 8.00
N LYS A 110 -26.33 13.90 8.80
CA LYS A 110 -27.67 13.49 8.35
C LYS A 110 -28.17 14.59 7.41
N GLY A 111 -27.98 14.43 6.11
CA GLY A 111 -28.48 15.42 5.16
C GLY A 111 -27.99 15.26 3.73
N GLU A 112 -26.89 14.56 3.51
CA GLU A 112 -26.47 14.23 2.15
C GLU A 112 -27.17 12.95 1.73
N SER A 113 -28.13 13.08 0.81
CA SER A 113 -28.63 11.96 0.01
C SER A 113 -27.43 11.15 -0.48
N PRO A 114 -27.52 9.80 -0.60
CA PRO A 114 -26.48 8.99 -1.20
C PRO A 114 -26.14 9.53 -2.59
N THR A 115 -25.20 10.46 -2.67
CA THR A 115 -24.54 10.83 -3.90
C THR A 115 -23.85 9.55 -4.29
N GLN A 116 -24.47 8.92 -5.29
CA GLN A 116 -23.94 7.86 -6.10
C GLN A 116 -22.43 7.82 -5.90
N PHE A 117 -21.98 6.83 -5.13
CA PHE A 117 -20.60 6.43 -5.12
C PHE A 117 -20.37 6.00 -6.56
N VAL A 118 -20.03 6.98 -7.40
CA VAL A 118 -19.69 6.75 -8.79
C VAL A 118 -18.64 5.67 -8.71
N ASP A 119 -18.95 4.54 -9.32
CA ASP A 119 -18.07 3.40 -9.48
C ASP A 119 -16.77 3.92 -10.09
N ALA A 120 -15.87 4.40 -9.24
CA ALA A 120 -14.49 4.64 -9.54
C ALA A 120 -13.87 3.26 -9.59
N GLN A 121 -14.29 2.48 -10.59
CA GLN A 121 -13.58 1.35 -11.14
C GLN A 121 -12.22 1.89 -11.56
N GLY A 122 -11.31 1.94 -10.60
CA GLY A 122 -9.93 2.31 -10.85
C GLY A 122 -9.32 1.38 -11.90
N PRO A 123 -8.10 1.68 -12.37
CA PRO A 123 -7.44 1.01 -13.51
C PRO A 123 -7.16 -0.50 -13.35
N TRP A 124 -7.61 -1.09 -12.24
CA TRP A 124 -7.41 -2.48 -11.84
C TRP A 124 -8.16 -3.49 -12.69
N HIS A 125 -9.17 -3.08 -13.47
CA HIS A 125 -9.82 -3.93 -14.48
C HIS A 125 -8.90 -4.29 -15.67
N ARG A 126 -7.65 -3.80 -15.70
CA ARG A 126 -6.71 -4.10 -16.80
C ARG A 126 -5.74 -5.25 -16.54
N LEU A 127 -5.83 -5.94 -15.40
CA LEU A 127 -5.23 -7.27 -15.31
C LEU A 127 -6.18 -8.23 -16.01
N GLN A 128 -5.79 -8.72 -17.19
CA GLN A 128 -6.58 -9.75 -17.86
C GLN A 128 -6.69 -10.95 -16.92
N PRO A 129 -7.92 -11.42 -16.65
CA PRO A 129 -8.09 -12.63 -15.85
C PRO A 129 -7.30 -13.77 -16.51
N PRO A 130 -6.64 -14.64 -15.73
CA PRO A 130 -5.90 -15.76 -16.28
C PRO A 130 -6.82 -16.59 -17.17
N ASN A 131 -6.35 -16.93 -18.37
CA ASN A 131 -7.12 -17.67 -19.35
C ASN A 131 -7.29 -19.14 -18.89
N LEU A 132 -8.37 -19.40 -18.16
CA LEU A 132 -8.66 -20.73 -17.60
C LEU A 132 -8.73 -21.83 -18.69
N LEU A 133 -9.12 -21.48 -19.92
CA LEU A 133 -9.20 -22.42 -21.05
C LEU A 133 -7.83 -22.92 -21.53
N GLU A 134 -6.77 -22.13 -21.33
CA GLU A 134 -5.40 -22.54 -21.71
C GLU A 134 -4.83 -23.52 -20.69
N ILE A 135 -5.25 -23.36 -19.43
CA ILE A 135 -4.84 -24.19 -18.30
C ILE A 135 -5.51 -25.58 -18.37
N GLU A 136 -6.82 -25.65 -18.64
CA GLU A 136 -7.52 -26.94 -18.77
C GLU A 136 -6.96 -27.80 -19.92
N LYS A 137 -6.52 -27.17 -21.02
CA LYS A 137 -5.87 -27.88 -22.14
C LYS A 137 -4.53 -28.51 -21.75
N SER A 138 -3.84 -27.99 -20.74
CA SER A 138 -2.57 -28.56 -20.26
C SER A 138 -2.75 -29.72 -19.26
N LEU A 139 -3.92 -29.84 -18.63
CA LEU A 139 -4.22 -30.92 -17.68
C LEU A 139 -4.86 -32.16 -18.33
N GLY A 140 -5.33 -32.06 -19.58
CA GLY A 140 -6.10 -33.11 -20.25
C GLY A 140 -5.33 -34.35 -20.73
N SER A 141 -4.08 -34.58 -20.32
CA SER A 141 -3.26 -35.70 -20.83
C SER A 141 -2.39 -36.36 -19.76
N SER A 142 -2.98 -36.77 -18.63
CA SER A 142 -2.33 -37.73 -17.71
C SER A 142 -3.37 -38.58 -17.01
N SER A 143 -3.91 -39.56 -17.74
CA SER A 143 -4.66 -40.67 -17.17
C SER A 143 -3.71 -41.84 -16.89
N ASP A 144 -4.00 -42.55 -15.79
CA ASP A 144 -3.63 -43.95 -15.53
C ASP A 144 -2.27 -44.23 -14.86
N VAL A 145 -2.13 -43.81 -13.60
CA VAL A 145 -1.23 -44.50 -12.65
C VAL A 145 -1.95 -45.72 -12.07
N ASN A 146 -1.69 -46.88 -12.68
CA ASN A 146 -2.03 -48.20 -12.15
C ASN A 146 -1.30 -48.41 -10.80
N ILE A 147 -2.05 -48.35 -9.71
CA ILE A 147 -1.60 -48.80 -8.38
C ILE A 147 -1.68 -50.34 -8.41
N LEU A 148 -0.53 -50.98 -8.60
CA LEU A 148 -0.41 -52.44 -8.52
C LEU A 148 -0.36 -52.87 -7.05
N ASP A 149 -1.35 -53.68 -6.67
CA ASP A 149 -1.47 -54.35 -5.38
C ASP A 149 -0.31 -55.32 -5.14
N GLY A 150 0.70 -54.87 -4.40
CA GLY A 150 1.78 -55.70 -3.88
C GLY A 150 1.46 -56.16 -2.46
N GLU A 151 0.95 -57.37 -2.31
CA GLU A 151 0.82 -58.07 -1.02
C GLU A 151 2.21 -58.31 -0.41
N SER A 152 2.65 -57.48 0.54
CA SER A 152 3.79 -57.83 1.38
C SER A 152 3.77 -57.17 2.77
N SER A 153 3.56 -58.01 3.77
CA SER A 153 3.90 -57.86 5.19
C SER A 153 3.22 -56.72 5.99
N SER A 154 2.32 -57.15 6.87
CA SER A 154 1.49 -56.39 7.81
C SER A 154 2.27 -55.68 8.92
N SER A 155 3.16 -54.76 8.56
CA SER A 155 3.65 -53.76 9.51
C SER A 155 2.57 -52.69 9.65
N LYS A 156 1.95 -52.60 10.85
CA LYS A 156 0.95 -51.58 11.20
C LYS A 156 1.60 -50.19 11.16
N ARG A 157 1.80 -49.64 9.96
CA ARG A 157 2.16 -48.24 9.76
C ARG A 157 0.94 -47.45 10.20
N SER A 158 1.10 -46.64 11.23
CA SER A 158 0.12 -45.62 11.56
C SER A 158 -0.15 -44.84 10.29
N GLU A 159 -1.38 -44.94 9.76
CA GLU A 159 -1.81 -44.14 8.63
C GLU A 159 -1.50 -42.69 8.96
N SER A 160 -0.54 -42.11 8.22
CA SER A 160 -0.20 -40.71 8.38
C SER A 160 -1.43 -39.92 8.00
N GLN A 161 -2.06 -39.28 8.98
CA GLN A 161 -3.18 -38.38 8.74
C GLN A 161 -2.66 -37.23 7.87
N GLU A 162 -2.95 -37.29 6.57
CA GLU A 162 -2.57 -36.26 5.61
C GLU A 162 -3.73 -35.29 5.41
N VAL A 163 -3.45 -34.00 5.51
CA VAL A 163 -4.41 -32.94 5.20
C VAL A 163 -4.18 -32.50 3.75
N ARG A 164 -5.21 -32.64 2.92
CA ARG A 164 -5.19 -32.22 1.51
C ARG A 164 -6.17 -31.07 1.29
N PHE A 165 -5.75 -30.09 0.50
CA PHE A 165 -6.59 -28.97 0.09
C PHE A 165 -7.04 -29.21 -1.36
N HIS A 166 -8.32 -28.94 -1.65
CA HIS A 166 -8.85 -29.11 -3.01
C HIS A 166 -8.81 -27.81 -3.81
N SER A 167 -9.24 -26.70 -3.21
CA SER A 167 -9.36 -25.41 -3.88
C SER A 167 -8.93 -24.26 -2.97
N VAL A 168 -8.60 -23.12 -3.60
CA VAL A 168 -8.19 -21.88 -2.94
C VAL A 168 -9.16 -20.78 -3.34
N GLN A 169 -9.63 -20.02 -2.35
CA GLN A 169 -10.43 -18.82 -2.57
C GLN A 169 -9.54 -17.58 -2.46
N VAL A 170 -9.55 -16.74 -3.50
CA VAL A 170 -8.72 -15.53 -3.56
C VAL A 170 -9.58 -14.31 -3.22
N ARG A 171 -9.13 -13.52 -2.24
CA ARG A 171 -9.78 -12.26 -1.84
C ARG A 171 -8.86 -11.08 -2.14
N MET A 172 -9.42 -10.05 -2.76
CA MET A 172 -8.74 -8.79 -3.03
C MET A 172 -9.25 -7.73 -2.05
N TYR A 173 -8.38 -7.27 -1.17
CA TYR A 173 -8.69 -6.23 -0.20
C TYR A 173 -8.23 -4.86 -0.71
N GLY A 174 -8.99 -3.82 -0.37
CA GLY A 174 -8.51 -2.44 -0.50
C GLY A 174 -7.30 -2.18 0.41
N GLN A 175 -6.58 -1.09 0.19
CA GLN A 175 -5.52 -0.62 1.07
C GLN A 175 -5.95 0.64 1.81
N THR A 176 -5.55 0.75 3.07
CA THR A 176 -5.86 1.88 3.95
C THR A 176 -4.66 2.26 4.82
N LEU A 177 -4.73 3.43 5.47
CA LEU A 177 -3.74 3.89 6.44
C LEU A 177 -3.84 3.08 7.74
N SER A 178 -2.68 2.75 8.32
CA SER A 178 -2.59 1.97 9.57
C SER A 178 -1.88 2.75 10.68
N ASP A 179 -1.76 2.15 11.85
CA ASP A 179 -0.99 2.63 13.01
C ASP A 179 0.17 1.68 13.39
N ASN A 180 0.49 0.70 12.54
CA ASN A 180 1.53 -0.31 12.81
C ASN A 180 2.92 0.33 13.06
N PRO A 181 3.50 0.22 14.27
CA PRO A 181 4.76 0.84 14.62
C PRO A 181 5.99 0.10 14.06
N ALA A 182 5.84 -1.10 13.48
CA ALA A 182 6.96 -1.88 12.92
C ALA A 182 7.52 -1.32 11.61
N VAL A 183 6.84 -0.35 10.99
CA VAL A 183 7.25 0.25 9.71
C VAL A 183 8.53 1.08 9.85
N SER A 184 9.65 0.72 9.22
CA SER A 184 10.91 1.48 9.40
C SER A 184 10.77 3.00 9.13
N ASN A 185 10.17 3.37 7.99
CA ASN A 185 9.92 4.76 7.57
C ASN A 185 8.63 4.88 6.75
N GLY A 186 7.99 6.05 6.77
CA GLY A 186 6.76 6.37 6.02
C GLY A 186 5.48 5.89 6.69
N ALA A 187 4.33 6.26 6.09
CA ALA A 187 3.03 5.83 6.59
C ALA A 187 2.85 4.31 6.42
N PRO A 188 2.41 3.59 7.47
CA PRO A 188 2.10 2.17 7.35
C PRO A 188 0.82 1.98 6.51
N ILE A 189 0.82 0.95 5.67
CA ILE A 189 -0.33 0.51 4.88
C ILE A 189 -0.87 -0.77 5.51
N GLN A 190 -2.18 -0.91 5.52
CA GLN A 190 -2.89 -2.13 5.92
C GLN A 190 -3.98 -2.46 4.91
N LEU A 191 -4.43 -3.70 4.91
CA LEU A 191 -5.59 -4.13 4.15
C LEU A 191 -6.87 -3.65 4.82
N ASP A 192 -7.79 -3.11 4.04
CA ASP A 192 -9.13 -2.75 4.51
C ASP A 192 -9.96 -4.02 4.77
N TRP A 193 -11.06 -3.89 5.50
CA TRP A 193 -11.99 -4.99 5.76
C TRP A 193 -12.89 -5.30 4.57
N CYS A 194 -13.05 -4.35 3.64
CA CYS A 194 -13.80 -4.53 2.41
C CYS A 194 -12.97 -5.34 1.40
N TYR A 195 -13.56 -6.41 0.85
CA TYR A 195 -12.91 -7.24 -0.15
C TYR A 195 -13.84 -7.65 -1.29
N ASN A 196 -13.23 -7.89 -2.44
CA ASN A 196 -13.84 -8.56 -3.57
C ASN A 196 -13.36 -10.02 -3.58
N GLU A 197 -14.31 -10.94 -3.69
CA GLU A 197 -14.04 -12.37 -3.65
C GLU A 197 -14.07 -12.96 -5.06
N HIS A 198 -13.04 -13.72 -5.42
CA HIS A 198 -12.98 -14.45 -6.68
C HIS A 198 -13.55 -15.87 -6.53
N PRO A 199 -13.99 -16.48 -7.64
CA PRO A 199 -14.36 -17.90 -7.66
C PRO A 199 -13.20 -18.79 -7.17
N PRO A 200 -13.52 -19.94 -6.54
CA PRO A 200 -12.50 -20.89 -6.10
C PRO A 200 -11.70 -21.44 -7.29
N ILE A 201 -10.39 -21.56 -7.11
CA ILE A 201 -9.45 -22.08 -8.11
C ILE A 201 -8.87 -23.39 -7.58
N ASP A 202 -8.72 -24.41 -8.44
CA ASP A 202 -8.03 -25.66 -8.06
C ASP A 202 -6.61 -25.39 -7.55
N ILE A 203 -6.22 -26.07 -6.48
CA ILE A 203 -4.93 -25.86 -5.81
C ILE A 203 -3.74 -26.08 -6.75
N ASN A 204 -3.81 -27.10 -7.61
CA ASN A 204 -2.71 -27.43 -8.51
C ASN A 204 -2.55 -26.35 -9.58
N LEU A 205 -3.68 -25.84 -10.07
CA LEU A 205 -3.70 -24.72 -11.02
C LEU A 205 -3.15 -23.43 -10.42
N TYR A 206 -3.53 -23.15 -9.18
CA TYR A 206 -3.00 -22.00 -8.46
C TYR A 206 -1.47 -22.08 -8.29
N HIS A 207 -0.92 -23.27 -8.02
CA HIS A 207 0.52 -23.48 -7.87
C HIS A 207 1.27 -23.47 -9.20
N ALA A 208 0.71 -24.06 -10.27
CA ALA A 208 1.34 -24.12 -11.59
C ALA A 208 1.65 -22.72 -12.16
N GLY A 209 0.78 -21.74 -11.92
CA GLY A 209 0.97 -20.36 -12.38
C GLY A 209 1.84 -19.49 -11.47
N ARG A 210 2.30 -19.99 -10.31
CA ARG A 210 2.97 -19.16 -9.30
C ARG A 210 4.48 -19.19 -9.44
N THR A 211 5.06 -18.10 -9.92
CA THR A 211 6.52 -17.90 -9.87
C THR A 211 6.98 -17.47 -8.47
N THR A 212 8.08 -18.05 -7.98
CA THR A 212 8.73 -17.61 -6.74
C THR A 212 9.22 -16.17 -6.89
N ARG A 213 8.69 -15.27 -6.06
CA ARG A 213 9.08 -13.86 -6.08
C ARG A 213 10.33 -13.64 -5.22
N PRO A 214 11.35 -12.91 -5.70
CA PRO A 214 12.46 -12.50 -4.85
C PRO A 214 11.97 -11.60 -3.72
N ILE A 215 12.65 -11.67 -2.56
CA ILE A 215 12.29 -10.90 -1.35
C ILE A 215 12.13 -9.39 -1.64
N ARG A 216 12.94 -8.84 -2.55
CA ARG A 216 12.87 -7.42 -2.95
C ARG A 216 11.52 -7.03 -3.54
N GLN A 217 10.81 -7.95 -4.21
CA GLN A 217 9.47 -7.73 -4.75
C GLN A 217 8.37 -7.88 -3.69
N LEU A 218 8.69 -8.44 -2.52
CA LEU A 218 7.76 -8.57 -1.39
C LEU A 218 7.77 -7.35 -0.47
N VAL A 219 8.67 -6.38 -0.69
CA VAL A 219 8.82 -5.19 0.13
C VAL A 219 8.42 -3.95 -0.66
N LEU A 220 7.45 -3.19 -0.14
CA LEU A 220 7.04 -1.91 -0.73
C LEU A 220 7.93 -0.77 -0.23
N SER A 221 8.59 -0.08 -1.16
CA SER A 221 9.37 1.11 -0.84
C SER A 221 8.49 2.22 -0.24
N ARG A 222 9.10 3.09 0.58
CA ARG A 222 8.39 4.25 1.18
C ARG A 222 7.71 5.11 0.10
N TYR A 223 8.43 5.37 -0.99
CA TYR A 223 7.95 6.19 -2.10
C TYR A 223 6.76 5.54 -2.81
N TYR A 224 6.84 4.23 -3.06
CA TYR A 224 5.75 3.50 -3.70
C TYR A 224 4.50 3.48 -2.83
N ARG A 225 4.64 3.20 -1.53
CA ARG A 225 3.52 3.27 -0.56
C ARG A 225 2.83 4.63 -0.58
N HIS A 226 3.61 5.69 -0.53
CA HIS A 226 3.11 7.06 -0.57
C HIS A 226 2.33 7.36 -1.87
N LYS A 227 2.91 7.01 -3.03
CA LYS A 227 2.25 7.15 -4.33
C LYS A 227 0.94 6.39 -4.42
N VAL A 228 0.91 5.13 -3.97
CA VAL A 228 -0.30 4.30 -4.00
C VAL A 228 -1.39 4.94 -3.13
N LEU A 229 -1.07 5.33 -1.89
CA LEU A 229 -2.04 5.96 -0.99
C LEU A 229 -2.60 7.26 -1.57
N MET A 230 -1.73 8.13 -2.10
CA MET A 230 -2.13 9.44 -2.60
C MET A 230 -2.90 9.35 -3.92
N HIS A 231 -2.38 8.59 -4.90
CA HIS A 231 -2.96 8.59 -6.25
C HIS A 231 -4.08 7.57 -6.43
N TRP A 232 -4.05 6.44 -5.72
CA TRP A 232 -4.98 5.33 -5.99
C TRP A 232 -6.09 5.23 -4.95
N TYR A 233 -5.81 5.68 -3.73
CA TYR A 233 -6.77 5.67 -2.62
C TYR A 233 -7.19 7.08 -2.17
N ASN A 234 -6.74 8.12 -2.89
CA ASN A 234 -7.11 9.52 -2.68
C ASN A 234 -6.87 10.04 -1.24
N PHE A 235 -5.90 9.48 -0.53
CA PHE A 235 -5.51 10.03 0.76
C PHE A 235 -4.78 11.36 0.58
N THR A 236 -5.10 12.33 1.41
CA THR A 236 -4.42 13.63 1.40
C THR A 236 -3.01 13.50 2.00
N GLU A 237 -2.11 14.38 1.57
CA GLU A 237 -0.74 14.45 2.12
C GLU A 237 -0.75 14.58 3.65
N ASN A 238 -1.67 15.38 4.17
CA ASN A 238 -1.83 15.63 5.59
C ASN A 238 -2.22 14.37 6.37
N GLU A 239 -3.12 13.54 5.84
CA GLU A 239 -3.52 12.27 6.46
C GLU A 239 -2.37 11.28 6.48
N ILE A 240 -1.63 11.16 5.37
CA ILE A 240 -0.45 10.30 5.27
C ILE A 240 0.61 10.75 6.28
N ARG A 241 0.85 12.06 6.40
CA ARG A 241 1.78 12.63 7.38
C ARG A 241 1.35 12.32 8.81
N LEU A 242 0.06 12.48 9.12
CA LEU A 242 -0.50 12.23 10.43
C LEU A 242 -0.42 10.74 10.81
N ALA A 243 -0.70 9.83 9.89
CA ALA A 243 -0.56 8.39 10.11
C ALA A 243 0.90 8.00 10.43
N ASN A 244 1.87 8.59 9.73
CA ASN A 244 3.29 8.39 10.01
C ASN A 244 3.67 8.91 11.42
N GLN A 245 3.17 10.09 11.82
CA GLN A 245 3.39 10.63 13.17
C GLN A 245 2.80 9.71 14.25
N ARG A 246 1.58 9.18 14.04
CA ARG A 246 0.95 8.21 14.95
C ARG A 246 1.80 6.95 15.09
N ALA A 247 2.24 6.35 13.99
CA ALA A 247 3.08 5.17 14.01
C ALA A 247 4.41 5.40 14.76
N LYS A 248 5.03 6.58 14.59
CA LYS A 248 6.24 6.98 15.34
C LYS A 248 5.96 7.14 16.83
N LYS A 249 4.86 7.76 17.20
CA LYS A 249 4.42 7.92 18.60
C LYS A 249 4.23 6.54 19.25
N THR A 250 3.48 5.65 18.60
CA THR A 250 3.26 4.28 19.07
C THR A 250 4.58 3.51 19.19
N ARG A 251 5.53 3.69 18.27
CA ARG A 251 6.88 3.09 18.40
C ARG A 251 7.61 3.57 19.64
N LYS A 252 7.64 4.90 19.88
CA LYS A 252 8.30 5.48 21.06
C LYS A 252 7.69 4.96 22.35
N GLN A 253 6.35 4.89 22.42
CA GLN A 253 5.63 4.34 23.56
C GLN A 253 6.01 2.87 23.80
N ARG A 254 6.01 2.03 22.76
CA ARG A 254 6.43 0.62 22.88
C ARG A 254 7.88 0.48 23.32
N GLN A 255 8.77 1.33 22.82
CA GLN A 255 10.18 1.33 23.26
C GLN A 255 10.28 1.66 24.76
N GLN A 256 9.54 2.65 25.24
CA GLN A 256 9.48 2.99 26.67
C GLN A 256 8.89 1.85 27.50
N THR A 257 7.79 1.24 27.05
CA THR A 257 7.18 0.08 27.73
C THR A 257 8.15 -1.09 27.79
N ASN A 258 8.88 -1.37 26.71
CA ASN A 258 9.87 -2.44 26.68
C ASN A 258 11.03 -2.15 27.65
N MET A 259 11.55 -0.92 27.69
CA MET A 259 12.55 -0.53 28.68
C MET A 259 12.04 -0.68 30.13
N MET A 260 10.77 -0.37 30.38
CA MET A 260 10.16 -0.55 31.70
C MET A 260 9.83 -2.01 32.03
N ALA A 261 9.58 -2.86 31.02
CA ALA A 261 9.35 -4.28 31.23
C ALA A 261 10.60 -4.96 31.85
N ASP A 262 11.79 -4.55 31.40
CA ASP A 262 13.05 -5.01 31.97
C ASP A 262 13.25 -4.50 33.42
N VAL A 263 12.82 -3.27 33.72
CA VAL A 263 12.88 -2.73 35.09
C VAL A 263 11.94 -3.48 36.03
N ARG A 264 10.72 -3.83 35.58
CA ARG A 264 9.78 -4.63 36.40
C ARG A 264 10.33 -6.01 36.75
N PHE A 265 11.15 -6.59 35.88
CA PHE A 265 11.86 -7.82 36.20
C PHE A 265 12.83 -7.62 37.38
N MET A 266 13.59 -6.50 37.39
CA MET A 266 14.45 -6.16 38.53
C MET A 266 13.67 -5.89 39.82
N GLU A 267 12.51 -5.24 39.74
CA GLU A 267 11.64 -5.04 40.91
C GLU A 267 11.20 -6.39 41.52
N GLY A 268 10.87 -7.39 40.70
CA GLY A 268 10.55 -8.74 41.19
C GLY A 268 11.71 -9.41 41.94
N CYS A 269 12.94 -9.21 41.47
CA CYS A 269 14.14 -9.66 42.17
C CYS A 269 14.32 -8.93 43.51
N LEU A 270 14.16 -7.61 43.53
CA LEU A 270 14.23 -6.79 44.74
C LEU A 270 13.18 -7.19 45.79
N TRP A 271 11.93 -7.43 45.38
CA TRP A 271 10.88 -7.92 46.26
C TRP A 271 11.19 -9.31 46.83
N SER A 272 11.86 -10.17 46.07
CA SER A 272 12.28 -11.50 46.55
C SER A 272 13.39 -11.40 47.60
N VAL A 273 14.39 -10.54 47.38
CA VAL A 273 15.50 -10.31 48.32
C VAL A 273 15.01 -9.67 49.61
N THR A 274 14.19 -8.62 49.52
CA THR A 274 13.65 -7.93 50.71
C THR A 274 12.82 -8.87 51.58
N ARG A 275 12.11 -9.85 50.99
CA ARG A 275 11.36 -10.86 51.73
C ARG A 275 12.26 -11.88 52.45
N ILE A 276 13.40 -12.25 51.86
CA ILE A 276 14.41 -13.09 52.53
C ILE A 276 15.01 -12.33 53.72
N VAL A 277 15.44 -11.08 53.50
CA VAL A 277 16.01 -10.22 54.55
C VAL A 277 15.00 -10.03 55.68
N LYS A 278 13.73 -9.74 55.37
CA LYS A 278 12.68 -9.61 56.38
C LYS A 278 12.47 -10.90 57.18
N GLY A 279 12.60 -12.08 56.54
CA GLY A 279 12.57 -13.37 57.22
C GLY A 279 13.75 -13.61 58.15
N MET A 280 14.94 -13.12 57.81
CA MET A 280 16.15 -13.26 58.63
C MET A 280 16.15 -12.36 59.86
N PHE A 281 15.59 -11.15 59.77
CA PHE A 281 15.63 -10.18 60.86
C PHE A 281 14.44 -10.23 61.81
N GLY A 282 13.48 -11.15 61.60
CA GLY A 282 12.38 -11.37 62.55
C GLY A 282 11.55 -10.12 62.87
N MET A 283 11.52 -9.13 61.97
CA MET A 283 10.66 -7.95 62.09
C MET A 283 9.20 -8.40 61.90
N GLN A 284 8.56 -8.79 63.00
CA GLN A 284 7.12 -8.98 63.13
C GLN A 284 6.42 -7.64 63.33
#